data_AF-A0A3D9GHS3-F1
#
_entry.id   AF-A0A3D9GHS3-F1
#
_cell.length_a   1.000
_cell.length_b   1.000
_cell.length_c   1.000
_cell.angle_alpha   90.00
_cell.angle_beta   90.00
_cell.angle_gamma   90.00
#
_symmetry.space_group_name_H-M   'P 1'
#
loop_
_entity.id
_entity.type
_entity.pdbx_description
1 polymer ?
#
loop_
_entity_poly.entity_id
_entity_poly.type
_entity_poly.pdbx_seq_one_letter_code
_entity_poly.pdbx_strand_id
1 'polypeptide(L)'
;MRGKLPFPKWILKTQVKVYQTDLSEDGEPVEEMIFDGLAFYDETARQVLDAERRLVQLSGKVIIQGDILPDKLIQGYVMISSVKRTIFRSARPRNPDGSVFSTELELS
;
A
#
# COMPACT_ATOMS: atom_id res chain seq x y z
N MET A 1 -18.83 19.05 6.14
CA MET A 1 -18.71 18.01 5.10
C MET A 1 -19.50 16.79 5.55
N ARG A 2 -20.69 16.56 5.00
CA ARG A 2 -21.38 15.28 5.18
C ARG A 2 -20.70 14.28 4.24
N GLY A 3 -20.08 13.22 4.77
CA GLY A 3 -19.56 12.12 3.95
C GLY A 3 -18.07 11.81 4.05
N LYS A 4 -17.24 12.62 4.74
CA LYS A 4 -15.83 12.27 5.01
C LYS A 4 -15.68 11.65 6.39
N LEU A 5 -15.23 10.40 6.44
CA LEU A 5 -14.98 9.72 7.71
C LEU A 5 -13.63 10.16 8.30
N PRO A 6 -13.54 10.34 9.64
CA PRO A 6 -12.27 10.63 10.28
C PRO A 6 -11.35 9.40 10.17
N PHE A 7 -10.09 9.63 9.80
CA PHE A 7 -9.08 8.59 9.80
C PHE A 7 -8.41 8.49 11.18
N PRO A 8 -8.27 7.29 11.78
CA PRO A 8 -7.69 7.12 13.11
C PRO A 8 -6.17 7.33 13.10
N LYS A 9 -5.69 8.57 13.16
CA LYS A 9 -4.24 8.84 13.08
C LYS A 9 -3.41 8.24 14.22
N TRP A 10 -4.04 7.97 15.37
CA TRP A 10 -3.33 7.46 16.56
C TRP A 10 -2.79 6.04 16.39
N ILE A 11 -3.27 5.25 15.43
CA ILE A 11 -2.77 3.90 15.14
C ILE A 11 -1.57 3.91 14.17
N LEU A 12 -1.20 5.04 13.58
CA LEU A 12 -0.05 5.16 12.69
C LEU A 12 1.24 5.19 13.52
N LYS A 13 1.89 4.04 13.69
CA LYS A 13 3.06 3.87 14.57
C LYS A 13 4.31 3.37 13.87
N THR A 14 4.18 2.84 12.65
CA THR A 14 5.27 2.18 11.95
C THR A 14 5.80 3.09 10.85
N GLN A 15 7.09 3.43 10.89
CA GLN A 15 7.73 4.15 9.79
C GLN A 15 7.84 3.23 8.58
N VAL A 16 7.33 3.68 7.43
CA VAL A 16 7.41 2.95 6.16
C VAL A 16 7.85 3.88 5.04
N LYS A 17 8.52 3.30 4.04
CA LYS A 17 8.78 3.95 2.76
C LYS A 17 8.19 3.13 1.64
N VAL A 18 7.41 3.74 0.77
CA VAL A 18 6.79 3.05 -0.38
C VAL A 18 7.52 3.48 -1.63
N TYR A 19 7.95 2.49 -2.42
CA TYR A 19 8.62 2.68 -3.70
C TYR A 19 7.73 2.15 -4.81
N GLN A 20 7.38 3.02 -5.75
CA GLN A 20 6.75 2.67 -7.01
C GLN A 20 7.81 2.08 -7.94
N THR A 21 7.49 0.99 -8.61
CA THR A 21 8.31 0.45 -9.69
C THR A 21 7.58 0.65 -11.01
N ASP A 22 8.13 1.48 -11.88
CA ASP A 22 7.67 1.70 -13.25
C ASP A 22 8.73 1.20 -14.25
N LEU A 23 8.38 1.08 -15.52
CA LEU A 23 9.34 0.76 -16.59
C LEU A 23 9.79 2.05 -17.28
N SER A 24 11.09 2.20 -17.51
CA SER A 24 11.66 3.26 -18.33
C SER A 24 11.29 3.10 -19.81
N GLU A 25 11.59 4.11 -20.62
CA GLU A 25 11.46 4.03 -22.08
C GLU A 25 12.29 2.88 -22.69
N ASP A 26 13.40 2.53 -22.05
CA ASP A 26 14.29 1.42 -22.43
C ASP A 26 13.85 0.07 -21.82
N GLY A 27 12.76 0.05 -21.06
CA GLY A 27 12.23 -1.16 -20.40
C GLY A 27 12.93 -1.55 -19.10
N GLU A 28 13.79 -0.69 -18.56
CA GLU A 28 14.46 -0.93 -17.28
C GLU A 28 13.55 -0.55 -16.11
N PRO A 29 13.55 -1.32 -15.00
CA PRO A 29 12.77 -0.97 -13.82
C PRO A 29 13.33 0.28 -13.14
N VAL A 30 12.50 1.31 -13.01
CA VAL A 30 12.81 2.54 -12.27
C VAL A 30 12.04 2.53 -10.95
N GLU A 31 12.76 2.70 -9.85
CA GLU A 31 12.18 2.75 -8.50
C GLU A 31 12.08 4.21 -8.02
N GLU A 32 10.87 4.71 -7.77
CA GLU A 32 10.62 6.05 -7.25
C GLU A 32 9.97 5.99 -5.87
N MET A 33 10.46 6.76 -4.90
CA MET A 33 9.84 6.84 -3.58
C MET A 33 8.59 7.71 -3.63
N ILE A 34 7.42 7.10 -3.41
CA ILE A 34 6.12 7.79 -3.45
C ILE A 34 5.58 8.15 -2.06
N PHE A 35 6.14 7.57 -1.00
CA PHE A 35 5.75 7.87 0.37
C PHE A 35 6.88 7.60 1.37
N ASP A 36 7.05 8.50 2.35
CA ASP A 36 7.92 8.32 3.52
C ASP A 36 7.16 8.86 4.75
N GLY A 37 6.74 7.97 5.66
CA GLY A 37 5.93 8.40 6.80
C GLY A 37 5.42 7.25 7.68
N LEU A 38 4.58 7.61 8.65
CA LEU A 38 3.96 6.65 9.54
C LEU A 38 2.75 5.98 8.89
N ALA A 39 2.69 4.67 9.04
CA ALA A 39 1.56 3.83 8.64
C ALA A 39 1.08 2.96 9.81
N PHE A 40 -0.11 2.40 9.65
CA PHE A 40 -0.52 1.25 10.42
C PHE A 40 0.00 0.00 9.70
N TYR A 41 0.69 -0.87 10.42
CA TYR A 41 1.21 -2.13 9.89
C TYR A 41 0.58 -3.30 10.65
N ASP A 42 -0.14 -4.13 9.92
CA ASP A 42 -0.70 -5.39 10.39
C ASP A 42 0.23 -6.53 9.93
N GLU A 43 0.92 -7.15 10.89
CA GLU A 43 1.86 -8.24 10.68
C GLU A 43 1.18 -9.61 10.51
N THR A 44 -0.16 -9.65 10.49
CA THR A 44 -0.90 -10.90 10.36
C THR A 44 -0.67 -11.52 8.98
N ALA A 45 0.02 -12.65 8.99
CA ALA A 45 0.21 -13.48 7.81
C ALA A 45 -1.10 -14.20 7.45
N ARG A 46 -1.44 -14.27 6.16
CA ARG A 46 -2.64 -14.96 5.67
C ARG A 46 -2.42 -15.59 4.31
N GLN A 47 -3.17 -16.66 4.02
CA GLN A 47 -3.17 -17.31 2.72
C GLN A 47 -4.36 -16.83 1.91
N VAL A 48 -4.13 -16.51 0.64
CA VAL A 48 -5.17 -16.11 -0.31
C VAL A 48 -4.98 -16.86 -1.61
N LEU A 49 -6.06 -17.02 -2.37
CA LEU A 49 -5.97 -17.48 -3.76
C LEU A 49 -5.71 -16.27 -4.65
N ASP A 50 -4.70 -16.37 -5.52
CA ASP A 50 -4.48 -15.38 -6.57
C ASP A 50 -5.47 -15.54 -7.73
N ALA A 51 -5.34 -14.70 -8.76
CA ALA A 51 -6.21 -14.72 -9.93
C ALA A 51 -6.11 -16.07 -10.70
N GLU A 52 -4.97 -16.74 -10.60
CA GLU A 52 -4.70 -18.06 -11.19
C GLU A 52 -5.10 -19.23 -10.29
N ARG A 53 -5.78 -18.98 -9.16
CA ARG A 53 -6.18 -19.97 -8.14
C ARG A 53 -5.01 -20.69 -7.48
N ARG A 54 -3.83 -20.06 -7.41
CA ARG A 54 -2.70 -20.55 -6.63
C ARG A 54 -2.80 -20.00 -5.21
N LEU A 55 -2.43 -20.84 -4.24
CA LEU A 55 -2.35 -20.44 -2.85
C LEU A 55 -1.07 -19.60 -2.65
N VAL A 56 -1.23 -18.34 -2.30
CA VAL A 56 -0.11 -17.42 -2.02
C VAL A 56 -0.16 -16.97 -0.56
N GLN A 57 1.02 -16.85 0.05
CA GLN A 57 1.18 -16.38 1.42
C GLN A 57 1.44 -14.88 1.41
N LEU A 58 0.59 -14.12 2.11
CA LEU A 58 0.82 -12.71 2.40
C LEU A 58 1.48 -12.58 3.77
N SER A 59 2.47 -11.70 3.88
CA SER A 59 3.22 -11.43 5.11
C SER A 59 2.70 -10.24 5.92
N GLY A 60 1.70 -9.51 5.43
CA GLY A 60 1.02 -8.47 6.19
C GLY A 60 0.27 -7.46 5.34
N LYS A 61 -0.16 -6.37 5.97
CA LYS A 61 -0.83 -5.23 5.33
C LYS A 61 -0.35 -3.90 5.91
N VAL A 62 -0.08 -2.93 5.04
CA VAL A 62 0.20 -1.54 5.39
C VAL A 62 -0.99 -0.68 5.03
N ILE A 63 -1.43 0.18 5.95
CA ILE A 63 -2.52 1.14 5.74
C ILE A 63 -1.99 2.55 5.99
N ILE A 64 -2.10 3.38 4.95
CA ILE A 64 -1.67 4.78 4.94
C ILE A 64 -2.91 5.66 4.78
N GLN A 65 -2.93 6.80 5.46
CA GLN A 65 -4.03 7.75 5.34
C GLN A 65 -4.04 8.41 3.95
N GLY A 66 -5.21 8.44 3.31
CA GLY A 66 -5.41 9.12 2.03
C GLY A 66 -4.80 8.39 0.83
N ASP A 67 -4.73 9.08 -0.30
CA ASP A 67 -4.09 8.57 -1.53
C ASP A 67 -2.61 8.97 -1.56
N ILE A 68 -1.72 8.00 -1.69
CA ILE A 68 -0.28 8.23 -1.80
C ILE A 68 0.20 8.31 -3.26
N LEU A 69 -0.63 7.90 -4.22
CA LEU A 69 -0.29 7.93 -5.65
C LEU A 69 -1.55 8.09 -6.50
N PRO A 70 -2.12 9.30 -6.59
CA PRO A 70 -3.34 9.52 -7.36
C PRO A 70 -3.25 9.03 -8.81
N ASP A 71 -4.36 8.50 -9.32
CA ASP A 71 -4.58 8.13 -10.73
C ASP A 71 -3.65 7.05 -11.33
N LYS A 72 -2.73 6.48 -10.54
CA LYS A 72 -1.86 5.36 -10.97
C LYS A 72 -2.10 4.10 -10.14
N LEU A 73 -1.72 2.94 -10.66
CA LEU A 73 -1.74 1.68 -9.92
C LEU A 73 -0.43 1.57 -9.12
N ILE A 74 -0.51 1.29 -7.83
CA ILE A 74 0.70 1.16 -7.01
C ILE A 74 1.28 -0.24 -7.20
N GLN A 75 2.52 -0.29 -7.67
CA GLN A 75 3.33 -1.50 -7.89
C GLN A 75 4.73 -1.25 -7.34
N GLY A 76 5.42 -2.30 -6.88
CA GLY A 76 6.77 -2.16 -6.30
C GLY A 76 6.82 -2.75 -4.90
N TYR A 77 7.38 -2.01 -3.94
CA TYR A 77 7.65 -2.54 -2.60
C TYR A 77 7.52 -1.51 -1.49
N VAL A 78 7.38 -2.02 -0.27
CA VAL A 78 7.42 -1.24 0.96
C VAL A 78 8.66 -1.61 1.75
N MET A 79 9.41 -0.62 2.20
CA MET A 79 10.44 -0.76 3.22
C MET A 79 9.80 -0.53 4.59
N ILE A 80 9.82 -1.57 5.42
CA ILE A 80 9.40 -1.50 6.82
C ILE A 80 10.65 -1.72 7.66
N SER A 81 11.11 -0.67 8.34
CA SER A 81 12.44 -0.64 8.95
C SER A 81 13.54 -0.94 7.92
N SER A 82 14.21 -2.09 8.00
CA SER A 82 15.25 -2.55 7.06
C SER A 82 14.78 -3.69 6.14
N VAL A 83 13.50 -4.08 6.20
CA VAL A 83 12.96 -5.21 5.45
C VAL A 83 12.19 -4.71 4.23
N LYS A 84 12.61 -5.16 3.05
CA LYS A 84 11.90 -4.98 1.78
C LYS A 84 10.78 -6.02 1.69
N ARG A 85 9.54 -5.57 1.47
CA ARG A 85 8.37 -6.41 1.21
C ARG A 85 7.70 -6.00 -0.08
N THR A 86 7.46 -6.96 -0.97
CA THR A 86 6.84 -6.68 -2.27
C THR A 86 5.34 -6.42 -2.10
N ILE A 87 4.82 -5.46 -2.85
CA ILE A 87 3.38 -5.16 -2.88
C ILE A 87 2.71 -6.22 -3.75
N PHE A 88 1.90 -7.06 -3.12
CA PHE A 88 1.08 -8.05 -3.82
C PHE A 88 -0.17 -7.40 -4.41
N ARG A 89 -0.83 -6.53 -3.64
CA ARG A 89 -2.05 -5.83 -4.07
C ARG A 89 -2.16 -4.47 -3.40
N SER A 90 -2.69 -3.50 -4.14
CA SER A 90 -3.04 -2.17 -3.61
C SER A 90 -4.55 -1.93 -3.70
N ALA A 91 -5.10 -1.18 -2.75
CA ALA A 91 -6.49 -0.75 -2.73
C ALA A 91 -6.62 0.69 -2.21
N ARG A 92 -7.63 1.42 -2.71
CA ARG A 92 -7.96 2.77 -2.28
C ARG A 92 -9.43 2.88 -1.86
N PRO A 93 -9.79 2.41 -0.65
CA PRO A 93 -11.15 2.60 -0.13
C PRO A 93 -11.54 4.07 -0.18
N ARG A 94 -12.75 4.37 -0.64
CA ARG A 94 -13.26 5.73 -0.77
C ARG A 94 -14.26 6.05 0.34
N ASN A 95 -14.23 7.29 0.78
CA ASN A 95 -15.28 7.89 1.58
C ASN A 95 -16.59 7.99 0.77
N PRO A 96 -17.75 8.08 1.44
CA PRO A 96 -19.03 8.40 0.79
C PRO A 96 -19.02 9.66 -0.08
N ASP A 97 -18.15 10.63 0.20
CA ASP A 97 -17.96 11.84 -0.62
C ASP A 97 -17.06 11.64 -1.85
N GLY A 98 -16.57 10.42 -2.09
CA GLY A 98 -15.71 10.06 -3.22
C GLY A 98 -14.21 10.27 -3.01
N SER A 99 -13.80 10.95 -1.94
CA SER A 99 -12.38 11.11 -1.59
C SER A 99 -11.76 9.78 -1.13
N VAL A 100 -10.46 9.58 -1.38
CA VAL A 100 -9.76 8.37 -0.89
C VAL A 100 -9.58 8.45 0.63
N PHE A 101 -10.09 7.44 1.34
CA PHE A 101 -9.97 7.32 2.79
C PHE A 101 -8.57 6.85 3.19
N SER A 102 -8.07 5.83 2.52
CA SER A 102 -6.77 5.20 2.78
C SER A 102 -6.17 4.60 1.51
N THR A 103 -4.87 4.39 1.55
CA THR A 103 -4.16 3.47 0.66
C THR A 103 -3.84 2.22 1.49
N GLU A 104 -4.31 1.07 1.04
CA GLU A 104 -4.01 -0.24 1.65
C GLU A 104 -3.11 -1.05 0.73
N LEU A 105 -2.00 -1.55 1.26
CA LEU A 105 -0.99 -2.35 0.56
C LEU A 105 -0.90 -3.73 1.22
N GLU A 106 -1.27 -4.77 0.50
CA GLU A 106 -1.09 -6.17 0.91
C GLU A 106 0.30 -6.64 0.47
N LEU A 107 1.04 -7.25 1.38
CA LEU A 107 2.45 -7.56 1.20
C LEU A 107 2.66 -9.06 1.09
N SER A 108 3.53 -9.48 0.17
CA SER A 108 4.04 -10.86 0.08
C SER A 108 5.27 -11.02 0.95
#